data_AF-A0A672UBV3-F1
#
_entry.id   AF-A0A672UBV3-F1
#
_cell.length_a   1.000
_cell.length_b   1.000
_cell.length_c   1.000
_cell.angle_alpha   90.00
_cell.angle_beta   90.00
_cell.angle_gamma   90.00
#
_symmetry.space_group_name_H-M   'P 1'
#
loop_
_entity.id
_entity.type
_entity.pdbx_description
1 polymer ?
#
loop_
_entity_poly.entity_id
_entity_poly.type
_entity_poly.pdbx_seq_one_letter_code
_entity_poly.pdbx_strand_id
1 'polypeptide(L)'
;MVPWLKEHFPNAVCSTQYTHKIPITYVSNSKPRFLLILADDLGIGEVGCYGNDTIRTPNTDGLAKVGVRLSQHIAVAVVCTPSRAAFLTGRYRIRSGMASSTEWRVLFWNRCSGGLSTNKTAFARILHQQGYSTALVGKWHMGVNCKSRCDHCHHPLNHGTDDPELMIILAVLTLLIGKLTDLFSVKWKIIICLAICGLLYFISWFSSYGFTKYWKCILMRNHDITEQPMNLEKNTFDMLKEAVSLIER
;
A
#
# COMPACT_ATOMS: atom_id res chain seq x y z
N MET A 1 38.20 14.54 13.33
CA MET A 1 38.26 14.32 11.87
C MET A 1 39.59 13.65 11.58
N VAL A 2 39.58 12.39 11.13
CA VAL A 2 40.74 11.49 11.12
C VAL A 2 41.77 11.95 10.07
N PRO A 3 43.08 12.09 10.40
CA PRO A 3 44.11 12.69 9.52
C PRO A 3 44.46 11.95 8.22
N TRP A 4 43.77 10.86 7.84
CA TRP A 4 44.16 9.99 6.73
C TRP A 4 43.55 10.36 5.36
N LEU A 5 42.57 11.29 5.32
CA LEU A 5 41.83 11.62 4.09
C LEU A 5 42.49 12.68 3.19
N LYS A 6 43.65 13.26 3.55
CA LYS A 6 44.27 14.37 2.79
C LYS A 6 45.23 13.96 1.68
N GLU A 7 45.62 12.68 1.57
CA GLU A 7 46.75 12.30 0.72
C GLU A 7 46.41 11.62 -0.62
N HIS A 8 45.14 11.35 -0.94
CA HIS A 8 44.80 10.48 -2.08
C HIS A 8 43.89 11.07 -3.18
N PHE A 9 43.61 12.38 -3.18
CA PHE A 9 42.76 13.00 -4.24
C PHE A 9 43.33 14.34 -4.76
N PRO A 10 44.23 14.33 -5.77
CA PRO A 10 44.82 15.55 -6.33
C PRO A 10 43.89 16.33 -7.28
N ASN A 11 42.69 15.82 -7.59
CA ASN A 11 41.71 16.49 -8.45
C ASN A 11 40.46 16.87 -7.64
N ALA A 12 40.55 17.97 -6.88
CA ALA A 12 39.38 18.59 -6.29
C ALA A 12 38.48 19.14 -7.40
N VAL A 13 37.30 18.54 -7.58
CA VAL A 13 36.23 19.12 -8.40
C VAL A 13 35.72 20.35 -7.65
N CYS A 14 36.07 21.54 -8.15
CA CYS A 14 35.38 22.77 -7.78
C CYS A 14 33.93 22.67 -8.27
N SER A 15 33.01 22.17 -7.44
CA SER A 15 31.59 22.26 -7.72
C SER A 15 31.13 23.70 -7.47
N THR A 16 30.96 24.47 -8.54
CA THR A 16 30.17 25.71 -8.51
C THR A 16 28.72 25.34 -8.16
N GLN A 17 28.33 25.60 -6.91
CA GLN A 17 26.92 25.50 -6.51
C GLN A 17 26.18 26.72 -7.07
N TYR A 18 25.38 26.53 -8.11
CA TYR A 18 24.37 27.50 -8.51
C TYR A 18 23.24 27.45 -7.47
N THR A 19 23.34 28.26 -6.42
CA THR A 19 22.21 28.52 -5.53
C THR A 19 21.26 29.49 -6.21
N HIS A 20 20.26 28.99 -6.93
CA HIS A 20 19.08 29.80 -7.20
C HIS A 20 18.42 30.09 -5.84
N LYS A 21 18.49 31.35 -5.38
CA LYS A 21 17.63 31.83 -4.30
C LYS A 21 16.20 31.76 -4.81
N ILE A 22 15.52 30.66 -4.54
CA ILE A 22 14.07 30.59 -4.67
C ILE A 22 13.54 31.64 -3.68
N PRO A 23 12.75 32.64 -4.12
CA PRO A 23 12.14 33.58 -3.21
C PRO A 23 11.24 32.78 -2.27
N ILE A 24 11.64 32.70 -1.00
CA ILE A 24 10.82 32.10 0.05
C ILE A 24 9.75 33.13 0.37
N THR A 25 8.60 33.03 -0.29
CA THR A 25 7.41 33.76 0.14
C THR A 25 7.07 33.21 1.53
N TYR A 26 7.28 34.02 2.57
CA TYR A 26 6.81 33.70 3.91
C TYR A 26 5.29 33.65 3.86
N VAL A 27 4.75 32.45 3.74
CA VAL A 27 3.33 32.21 3.96
C VAL A 27 3.07 32.57 5.42
N SER A 28 2.03 33.38 5.62
CA SER A 28 1.42 33.73 6.91
C SER A 28 1.52 32.60 7.95
N ASN A 29 1.52 32.96 9.23
CA ASN A 29 1.56 32.09 10.41
C ASN A 29 0.39 31.06 10.49
N SER A 30 -0.38 30.87 9.40
CA SER A 30 -1.38 29.84 9.22
C SER A 30 -0.76 28.54 8.73
N LYS A 31 -1.08 27.45 9.43
CA LYS A 31 -0.74 26.08 9.02
C LYS A 31 -1.30 25.79 7.61
N PRO A 32 -0.48 25.47 6.59
CA PRO A 32 -0.97 25.21 5.23
C PRO A 32 -1.71 23.88 5.17
N ARG A 33 -2.73 23.78 4.31
CA ARG A 33 -3.44 22.52 4.03
C ARG A 33 -2.66 21.71 2.97
N PHE A 34 -2.45 20.42 3.23
CA PHE A 34 -1.75 19.52 2.31
C PHE A 34 -2.76 18.62 1.59
N LEU A 35 -2.75 18.64 0.26
CA LEU A 35 -3.48 17.70 -0.59
C LEU A 35 -2.47 16.91 -1.43
N LEU A 36 -2.40 15.60 -1.21
CA LEU A 36 -1.50 14.69 -1.92
C LEU A 36 -2.32 13.79 -2.85
N ILE A 37 -2.15 13.96 -4.16
CA ILE A 37 -2.82 13.15 -5.19
C ILE A 37 -1.78 12.18 -5.75
N LEU A 38 -2.01 10.88 -5.55
CA LEU A 38 -1.14 9.81 -6.06
C LEU A 38 -1.91 8.93 -7.03
N ALA A 39 -1.62 9.10 -8.33
CA ALA A 39 -2.14 8.21 -9.38
C ALA A 39 -1.46 6.83 -9.30
N ASP A 40 -2.19 5.78 -9.68
CA ASP A 40 -1.71 4.39 -9.68
C ASP A 40 -1.40 4.00 -11.13
N ASP A 41 -0.18 3.57 -11.39
CA ASP A 41 0.35 3.13 -12.69
C ASP A 41 0.21 4.14 -13.86
N LEU A 42 0.16 5.45 -13.54
CA LEU A 42 0.19 6.53 -14.54
C LEU A 42 1.62 6.74 -15.07
N GLY A 43 1.81 6.54 -16.37
CA GLY A 43 3.06 6.80 -17.07
C GLY A 43 3.33 8.29 -17.24
N ILE A 44 4.60 8.70 -17.15
CA ILE A 44 5.00 10.11 -17.37
C ILE A 44 4.57 10.62 -18.75
N GLY A 45 4.59 9.76 -19.77
CA GLY A 45 4.18 10.10 -21.13
C GLY A 45 2.66 10.10 -21.37
N GLU A 46 1.82 9.85 -20.35
CA GLU A 46 0.37 9.81 -20.51
C GLU A 46 -0.31 11.17 -20.24
N VAL A 47 0.42 12.13 -19.68
CA VAL A 47 -0.12 13.44 -19.29
C VAL A 47 0.29 14.51 -20.28
N GLY A 48 -0.64 15.38 -20.65
CA GLY A 48 -0.43 16.41 -21.67
C GLY A 48 0.73 17.36 -21.38
N CYS A 49 0.90 17.76 -20.12
CA CYS A 49 2.01 18.62 -19.70
C CYS A 49 3.40 17.95 -19.77
N TYR A 50 3.48 16.66 -20.13
CA TYR A 50 4.71 15.93 -20.45
C TYR A 50 4.82 15.53 -21.93
N GLY A 51 3.90 15.99 -22.79
CA GLY A 51 3.98 15.85 -24.24
C GLY A 51 2.92 14.96 -24.89
N ASN A 52 1.97 14.40 -24.11
CA ASN A 52 0.86 13.64 -24.69
C ASN A 52 -0.17 14.55 -25.36
N ASP A 53 -0.52 14.31 -26.61
CA ASP A 53 -1.52 15.09 -27.35
C ASP A 53 -2.84 14.33 -27.58
N THR A 54 -2.90 13.07 -27.16
CA THR A 54 -4.03 12.17 -27.39
C THR A 54 -4.94 12.05 -26.16
N ILE A 55 -4.36 11.93 -24.97
CA ILE A 55 -5.09 11.77 -23.70
C ILE A 55 -5.48 13.15 -23.15
N ARG A 56 -6.76 13.31 -22.79
CA ARG A 56 -7.29 14.58 -22.25
C ARG A 56 -7.02 14.70 -20.75
N THR A 57 -6.03 15.50 -20.36
CA THR A 57 -5.67 15.77 -18.95
C THR A 57 -5.79 17.25 -18.52
N PRO A 58 -6.87 17.97 -18.88
CA PRO A 58 -6.91 19.43 -18.78
C PRO A 58 -6.71 19.98 -17.36
N ASN A 59 -7.18 19.27 -16.32
CA ASN A 59 -7.03 19.69 -14.93
C ASN A 59 -5.58 19.57 -14.45
N THR A 60 -4.91 18.45 -14.76
CA THR A 60 -3.50 18.23 -14.44
C THR A 60 -2.61 19.20 -15.20
N ASP A 61 -2.94 19.47 -16.46
CA ASP A 61 -2.22 20.43 -17.30
C ASP A 61 -2.41 21.87 -16.79
N GLY A 62 -3.60 22.20 -16.30
CA GLY A 62 -3.89 23.46 -15.62
C GLY A 62 -3.04 23.64 -14.35
N LEU A 63 -2.96 22.61 -13.51
CA LEU A 63 -2.11 22.62 -12.31
C LEU A 63 -0.63 22.81 -12.66
N ALA A 64 -0.14 22.15 -13.70
CA ALA A 64 1.24 22.28 -14.15
C ALA A 64 1.59 23.68 -14.69
N LYS A 65 0.60 24.43 -15.22
CA LYS A 65 0.79 25.80 -15.70
C LYS A 65 0.93 26.82 -14.57
N VAL A 66 0.24 26.62 -13.45
CA VAL A 66 0.25 27.56 -12.31
C VAL A 66 1.18 27.14 -11.18
N GLY A 67 1.70 25.92 -11.23
CA GLY A 67 2.56 25.33 -10.20
C GLY A 67 3.96 24.97 -10.71
N VAL A 68 4.62 24.09 -9.96
CA VAL A 68 5.94 23.53 -10.32
C VAL A 68 5.75 22.18 -10.99
N ARG A 69 6.38 21.99 -12.15
CA ARG A 69 6.43 20.72 -12.87
C ARG A 69 7.81 20.08 -12.71
N LEU A 70 7.85 18.84 -12.21
CA LEU A 70 9.09 18.11 -11.98
C LEU A 70 9.45 17.27 -13.21
N SER A 71 10.49 17.65 -13.95
CA SER A 71 11.00 16.83 -15.07
C SER A 71 11.65 15.52 -14.62
N GLN A 72 12.07 15.44 -13.35
CA GLN A 72 12.76 14.28 -12.78
C GLN A 72 12.21 13.92 -11.40
N HIS A 73 11.01 13.34 -11.37
CA HIS A 73 10.42 12.77 -10.15
C HIS A 73 10.59 11.25 -10.15
N ILE A 74 11.48 10.73 -9.30
CA ILE A 74 11.89 9.32 -9.32
C ILE A 74 11.21 8.57 -8.17
N ALA A 75 10.33 7.63 -8.51
CA ALA A 75 9.79 6.69 -7.54
C ALA A 75 10.88 5.75 -7.01
N VAL A 76 10.88 5.49 -5.71
CA VAL A 76 11.87 4.63 -5.05
C VAL A 76 11.78 3.16 -5.51
N ALA A 77 10.63 2.76 -6.05
CA ALA A 77 10.41 1.41 -6.55
C ALA A 77 9.46 1.41 -7.76
N VAL A 78 9.62 0.39 -8.60
CA VAL A 78 8.84 0.19 -9.83
C VAL A 78 7.50 -0.55 -9.61
N VAL A 79 7.15 -0.83 -8.35
CA VAL A 79 5.89 -1.54 -8.00
C VAL A 79 5.21 -0.90 -6.78
N CYS A 80 3.89 -1.09 -6.69
CA CYS A 80 2.99 -0.31 -5.83
C CYS A 80 3.40 -0.30 -4.34
N THR A 81 3.43 -1.47 -3.69
CA THR A 81 3.71 -1.61 -2.24
C THR A 81 5.02 -0.91 -1.81
N PRO A 82 6.21 -1.26 -2.33
CA PRO A 82 7.46 -0.60 -1.93
C PRO A 82 7.52 0.89 -2.26
N SER A 83 6.89 1.32 -3.37
CA SER A 83 6.84 2.74 -3.76
C SER A 83 6.02 3.55 -2.76
N ARG A 84 4.81 3.08 -2.42
CA ARG A 84 3.92 3.69 -1.42
C ARG A 84 4.55 3.67 -0.02
N ALA A 85 5.23 2.58 0.36
CA ALA A 85 5.97 2.52 1.63
C ALA A 85 7.02 3.65 1.74
N ALA A 86 7.78 3.85 0.66
CA ALA A 86 8.82 4.85 0.62
C ALA A 86 8.24 6.27 0.61
N PHE A 87 7.15 6.48 -0.14
CA PHE A 87 6.41 7.74 -0.15
C PHE A 87 5.91 8.13 1.25
N LEU A 88 5.29 7.18 1.97
CA LEU A 88 4.72 7.42 3.30
C LEU A 88 5.80 7.68 4.37
N THR A 89 6.91 6.98 4.30
CA THR A 89 7.94 7.01 5.36
C THR A 89 9.12 7.92 5.05
N GLY A 90 9.29 8.36 3.81
CA GLY A 90 10.50 9.04 3.34
C GLY A 90 11.76 8.15 3.38
N ARG A 91 11.61 6.83 3.43
CA ARG A 91 12.71 5.87 3.57
C ARG A 91 12.74 4.88 2.44
N TYR A 92 13.94 4.45 2.05
CA TYR A 92 14.09 3.35 1.09
C TYR A 92 13.31 2.11 1.54
N ARG A 93 12.69 1.41 0.57
CA ARG A 93 11.88 0.19 0.78
C ARG A 93 12.54 -0.89 1.66
N ILE A 94 13.87 -1.02 1.58
CA ILE A 94 14.65 -1.97 2.38
C ILE A 94 14.64 -1.56 3.86
N ARG A 95 14.66 -0.26 4.17
CA ARG A 95 14.64 0.27 5.53
C ARG A 95 13.26 0.29 6.16
N SER A 96 12.20 0.27 5.35
CA SER A 96 10.82 0.11 5.81
C SER A 96 10.40 -1.36 5.94
N GLY A 97 11.22 -2.31 5.47
CA GLY A 97 10.90 -3.74 5.48
C GLY A 97 9.91 -4.14 4.38
N MET A 98 9.52 -3.20 3.51
CA MET A 98 8.58 -3.42 2.40
C MET A 98 9.33 -3.81 1.13
N ALA A 99 10.16 -4.85 1.23
CA ALA A 99 10.94 -5.38 0.12
C ALA A 99 10.91 -6.91 0.15
N SER A 100 10.76 -7.53 -1.01
CA SER A 100 10.82 -8.98 -1.17
C SER A 100 12.04 -9.37 -2.01
N SER A 101 12.69 -10.46 -1.63
CA SER A 101 13.71 -11.15 -2.44
C SER A 101 13.10 -12.16 -3.42
N THR A 102 11.81 -12.45 -3.31
CA THR A 102 11.08 -13.36 -4.20
C THR A 102 10.47 -12.61 -5.38
N GLU A 103 9.84 -13.35 -6.29
CA GLU A 103 9.08 -12.80 -7.41
C GLU A 103 7.86 -11.99 -6.95
N TRP A 104 7.32 -12.32 -5.76
CA TRP A 104 6.18 -11.63 -5.16
C TRP A 104 6.63 -10.35 -4.45
N ARG A 105 6.63 -9.23 -5.19
CA ARG A 105 7.13 -7.92 -4.72
C ARG A 105 6.07 -6.95 -4.21
N VAL A 106 4.80 -7.33 -4.28
CA VAL A 106 3.65 -6.56 -3.78
C VAL A 106 2.72 -7.46 -2.97
N LEU A 107 1.85 -6.85 -2.16
CA LEU A 107 0.85 -7.58 -1.38
C LEU A 107 -0.35 -7.91 -2.29
N PHE A 108 -0.62 -9.20 -2.52
CA PHE A 108 -1.67 -9.67 -3.44
C PHE A 108 -2.95 -10.15 -2.74
N TRP A 109 -2.92 -10.25 -1.41
CA TRP A 109 -4.03 -10.75 -0.60
C TRP A 109 -4.25 -9.83 0.60
N ASN A 110 -5.49 -9.41 0.84
CA ASN A 110 -5.84 -8.61 2.02
C ASN A 110 -5.66 -9.42 3.33
N ARG A 111 -5.66 -10.75 3.25
CA ARG A 111 -5.44 -11.67 4.37
C ARG A 111 -3.96 -11.95 4.66
N CYS A 112 -3.02 -11.35 3.93
CA CYS A 112 -1.62 -11.53 4.27
C CYS A 112 -1.28 -10.77 5.56
N SER A 113 -0.38 -11.34 6.35
CA SER A 113 0.16 -10.72 7.57
C SER A 113 1.27 -9.70 7.29
N GLY A 114 1.66 -9.55 6.01
CA GLY A 114 2.68 -8.61 5.60
C GLY A 114 2.10 -7.21 5.42
N GLY A 115 2.80 -6.21 5.93
CA GLY A 115 2.42 -4.82 5.79
C GLY A 115 3.45 -3.87 6.38
N LEU A 116 3.16 -2.57 6.27
CA LEU A 116 4.06 -1.52 6.79
C LEU A 116 4.14 -1.66 8.31
N SER A 117 5.35 -1.91 8.81
CA SER A 117 5.58 -2.08 10.25
C SER A 117 5.07 -0.87 11.05
N THR A 118 4.38 -1.14 12.15
CA THR A 118 3.86 -0.12 13.09
C THR A 118 4.96 0.80 13.65
N ASN A 119 6.20 0.32 13.73
CA ASN A 119 7.37 1.10 14.13
C ASN A 119 7.90 2.05 13.03
N LYS A 120 7.23 2.13 11.87
CA LYS A 120 7.58 3.08 10.80
C LYS A 120 6.61 4.25 10.85
N THR A 121 7.15 5.42 11.18
CA THR A 121 6.40 6.67 11.19
C THR A 121 6.11 7.11 9.76
N ALA A 122 4.84 7.13 9.38
CA ALA A 122 4.40 7.78 8.16
C ALA A 122 4.29 9.30 8.38
N PHE A 123 4.47 10.11 7.34
CA PHE A 123 4.31 11.57 7.44
C PHE A 123 2.91 11.97 7.95
N ALA A 124 1.89 11.16 7.70
CA ALA A 124 0.54 11.37 8.24
C ALA A 124 0.53 11.38 9.77
N ARG A 125 1.28 10.48 10.43
CA ARG A 125 1.42 10.46 11.89
C ARG A 125 2.07 11.75 12.41
N ILE A 126 3.09 12.23 11.70
CA ILE A 126 3.80 13.47 12.04
C ILE A 126 2.84 14.66 11.94
N LEU A 127 2.08 14.76 10.84
CA LEU A 127 1.09 15.82 10.66
C LEU A 127 -0.01 15.76 11.73
N HIS A 128 -0.52 14.56 12.03
CA HIS A 128 -1.53 14.36 13.07
C HIS A 128 -1.04 14.85 14.44
N GLN A 129 0.20 14.51 14.82
CA GLN A 129 0.84 15.01 16.05
C GLN A 129 1.00 16.54 16.08
N GLN A 130 1.07 17.18 14.91
CA GLN A 130 1.10 18.65 14.79
C GLN A 130 -0.30 19.28 14.76
N GLY A 131 -1.36 18.50 15.01
CA GLY A 131 -2.75 18.96 15.07
C GLY A 131 -3.44 19.06 13.70
N TYR A 132 -2.92 18.40 12.67
CA TYR A 132 -3.62 18.28 11.39
C TYR A 132 -4.65 17.16 11.42
N SER A 133 -5.81 17.42 10.82
CA SER A 133 -6.73 16.36 10.41
C SER A 133 -6.14 15.62 9.20
N THR A 134 -5.98 14.31 9.32
CA THR A 134 -5.41 13.46 8.26
C THR A 134 -6.45 12.46 7.79
N ALA A 135 -6.59 12.32 6.47
CA ALA A 135 -7.47 11.32 5.87
C ALA A 135 -6.78 10.70 4.65
N LEU A 136 -7.14 9.45 4.36
CA LEU A 136 -6.74 8.73 3.15
C LEU A 136 -8.02 8.34 2.39
N VAL A 137 -8.08 8.69 1.11
CA VAL A 137 -9.13 8.23 0.19
C VAL A 137 -8.49 7.45 -0.93
N GLY A 138 -8.93 6.21 -1.13
CA GLY A 138 -8.45 5.32 -2.18
C GLY A 138 -7.46 4.25 -1.72
N LYS A 139 -6.45 3.97 -2.55
CA LYS A 139 -5.61 2.77 -2.42
C LYS A 139 -4.56 2.92 -1.32
N TRP A 140 -4.60 1.99 -0.37
CA TRP A 140 -3.58 1.85 0.67
C TRP A 140 -2.39 0.97 0.22
N HIS A 141 -2.64 -0.32 0.03
CA HIS A 141 -1.69 -1.35 -0.43
C HIS A 141 -0.49 -1.63 0.51
N MET A 142 -0.63 -1.33 1.80
CA MET A 142 0.43 -1.56 2.81
C MET A 142 0.06 -2.59 3.89
N GLY A 143 -0.84 -3.52 3.56
CA GLY A 143 -1.34 -4.53 4.49
C GLY A 143 -2.59 -4.06 5.24
N VAL A 144 -3.24 -4.99 5.93
CA VAL A 144 -4.43 -4.70 6.75
C VAL A 144 -4.22 -5.25 8.16
N ASN A 145 -3.99 -6.55 8.28
CA ASN A 145 -3.94 -7.28 9.55
C ASN A 145 -2.58 -7.98 9.74
N CYS A 146 -2.27 -8.38 10.98
CA CYS A 146 -1.02 -9.09 11.34
C CYS A 146 -1.31 -10.54 11.72
N LYS A 147 -1.89 -10.74 12.90
CA LYS A 147 -2.14 -12.02 13.55
C LYS A 147 -3.61 -12.39 13.42
N SER A 148 -4.51 -11.44 13.67
CA SER A 148 -5.96 -11.66 13.74
C SER A 148 -6.70 -10.93 12.65
N ARG A 149 -7.95 -11.34 12.36
CA ARG A 149 -8.79 -10.64 11.39
C ARG A 149 -9.18 -9.22 11.80
N CYS A 150 -9.07 -8.90 13.09
CA CYS A 150 -9.58 -7.67 13.67
C CYS A 150 -8.47 -6.79 14.26
N ASP A 151 -7.20 -7.20 14.18
CA ASP A 151 -6.11 -6.42 14.79
C ASP A 151 -5.75 -5.19 13.98
N HIS A 152 -6.05 -5.17 12.68
CA HIS A 152 -5.88 -4.04 11.78
C HIS A 152 -4.48 -3.39 11.86
N CYS A 153 -3.45 -4.14 12.27
CA CYS A 153 -2.13 -3.59 12.64
C CYS A 153 -1.44 -2.77 11.53
N HIS A 154 -1.80 -3.04 10.26
CA HIS A 154 -1.26 -2.37 9.07
C HIS A 154 -2.27 -1.45 8.41
N HIS A 155 -3.48 -1.32 8.98
CA HIS A 155 -4.53 -0.45 8.49
C HIS A 155 -4.09 1.03 8.57
N PRO A 156 -4.53 1.91 7.65
CA PRO A 156 -4.13 3.32 7.65
C PRO A 156 -4.35 4.02 9.00
N LEU A 157 -5.40 3.65 9.72
CA LEU A 157 -5.73 4.22 11.04
C LEU A 157 -4.72 3.84 12.13
N ASN A 158 -4.08 2.66 12.06
CA ASN A 158 -3.10 2.19 13.06
C ASN A 158 -1.70 2.77 12.81
N HIS A 159 -1.54 3.57 11.76
CA HIS A 159 -0.43 4.51 11.63
C HIS A 159 -0.79 5.90 12.22
N GLY A 160 -1.79 5.99 13.11
CA GLY A 160 -2.30 7.21 13.74
C GLY A 160 -2.84 7.11 15.18
N THR A 161 -3.42 6.00 15.64
CA THR A 161 -3.87 5.77 17.05
C THR A 161 -3.99 4.26 17.38
N ASP A 162 -4.05 3.88 18.66
CA ASP A 162 -3.62 2.54 19.20
C ASP A 162 -4.77 1.54 19.59
N ASP A 163 -4.64 0.26 19.13
CA ASP A 163 -4.67 -1.11 19.78
C ASP A 163 -5.66 -1.58 20.92
N PRO A 164 -5.79 -2.90 21.28
CA PRO A 164 -5.64 -4.19 20.54
C PRO A 164 -6.53 -5.44 20.95
N GLU A 165 -6.40 -6.54 20.17
CA GLU A 165 -6.42 -8.03 20.46
C GLU A 165 -7.72 -8.78 20.93
N LEU A 166 -8.01 -10.07 20.61
CA LEU A 166 -7.26 -11.37 20.80
C LEU A 166 -7.76 -12.53 19.87
N MET A 167 -6.96 -13.60 19.70
CA MET A 167 -7.15 -14.78 18.84
C MET A 167 -7.26 -16.15 19.60
N ILE A 168 -7.60 -17.20 18.82
CA ILE A 168 -7.21 -18.64 18.92
C ILE A 168 -8.23 -19.62 19.54
N ILE A 169 -9.08 -20.25 18.70
CA ILE A 169 -9.88 -21.45 19.04
C ILE A 169 -9.65 -22.62 18.04
N LEU A 170 -8.95 -22.39 16.94
CA LEU A 170 -8.85 -23.36 15.81
C LEU A 170 -7.71 -24.39 15.91
N ALA A 171 -7.00 -24.47 17.03
CA ALA A 171 -5.92 -25.45 17.23
C ALA A 171 -6.39 -26.80 17.81
N VAL A 172 -7.60 -26.86 18.37
CA VAL A 172 -8.06 -28.03 19.16
C VAL A 172 -8.76 -29.08 18.30
N LEU A 173 -9.32 -28.72 17.15
CA LEU A 173 -10.17 -29.61 16.34
C LEU A 173 -9.41 -30.53 15.38
N THR A 174 -8.12 -30.31 15.14
CA THR A 174 -7.34 -31.06 14.15
C THR A 174 -6.66 -32.32 14.72
N LEU A 175 -6.51 -32.41 16.05
CA LEU A 175 -5.86 -33.54 16.72
C LEU A 175 -6.78 -34.76 16.93
N LEU A 176 -8.11 -34.57 16.82
CA LEU A 176 -9.10 -35.60 17.11
C LEU A 176 -9.37 -36.57 15.95
N ILE A 177 -9.13 -36.16 14.70
CA ILE A 177 -9.49 -36.96 13.53
C ILE A 177 -8.33 -37.89 13.10
N GLY A 178 -7.10 -37.57 13.50
CA GLY A 178 -5.90 -38.37 13.16
C GLY A 178 -5.76 -39.71 13.89
N LYS A 179 -6.64 -40.02 14.85
CA LYS A 179 -6.54 -41.24 15.67
C LYS A 179 -7.34 -42.43 15.14
N LEU A 180 -8.28 -42.25 14.21
CA LEU A 180 -9.40 -43.20 14.18
C LEU A 180 -9.36 -44.37 13.22
N THR A 181 -8.68 -44.40 12.07
CA THR A 181 -8.88 -45.58 11.19
C THR A 181 -7.74 -45.84 10.23
N ASP A 182 -6.80 -46.66 10.67
CA ASP A 182 -5.60 -47.09 9.95
C ASP A 182 -5.84 -48.46 9.29
N LEU A 183 -5.99 -48.54 7.95
CA LEU A 183 -5.92 -49.79 7.16
C LEU A 183 -6.17 -49.50 5.66
N PHE A 184 -5.23 -49.81 4.74
CA PHE A 184 -5.44 -50.74 3.60
C PHE A 184 -4.43 -50.67 2.44
N SER A 185 -4.07 -51.88 1.96
CA SER A 185 -3.70 -52.19 0.56
C SER A 185 -4.90 -52.03 -0.38
N VAL A 186 -4.68 -51.59 -1.63
CA VAL A 186 -5.60 -50.78 -2.46
C VAL A 186 -6.98 -51.42 -2.70
N LYS A 187 -7.99 -50.85 -2.05
CA LYS A 187 -9.41 -51.24 -2.13
C LYS A 187 -10.20 -50.20 -2.91
N TRP A 188 -11.47 -50.48 -3.21
CA TRP A 188 -12.45 -49.47 -3.67
C TRP A 188 -12.42 -48.17 -2.84
N LYS A 189 -12.01 -48.26 -1.56
CA LYS A 189 -11.72 -47.12 -0.69
C LYS A 189 -10.69 -46.15 -1.29
N ILE A 190 -9.71 -46.61 -2.06
CA ILE A 190 -8.70 -45.78 -2.72
C ILE A 190 -9.27 -45.07 -3.95
N ILE A 191 -10.12 -45.73 -4.74
CA ILE A 191 -10.82 -45.06 -5.86
C ILE A 191 -11.74 -43.97 -5.31
N ILE A 192 -12.52 -44.27 -4.26
CA ILE A 192 -13.38 -43.30 -3.57
C ILE A 192 -12.53 -42.18 -2.93
N CYS A 193 -11.39 -42.51 -2.32
CA CYS A 193 -10.46 -41.53 -1.76
C CYS A 193 -9.91 -40.59 -2.83
N LEU A 194 -9.48 -41.11 -3.99
CA LEU A 194 -9.00 -40.30 -5.11
C LEU A 194 -10.10 -39.42 -5.70
N ALA A 195 -11.34 -39.92 -5.81
CA ALA A 195 -12.48 -39.12 -6.24
C ALA A 195 -12.82 -38.00 -5.24
N ILE A 196 -12.80 -38.30 -3.93
CA ILE A 196 -12.97 -37.30 -2.87
C ILE A 196 -11.82 -36.30 -2.88
N CYS A 197 -10.57 -36.73 -3.03
CA CYS A 197 -9.41 -35.84 -3.14
C CYS A 197 -9.51 -34.94 -4.37
N GLY A 198 -9.95 -35.47 -5.52
CA GLY A 198 -10.20 -34.70 -6.73
C GLY A 198 -11.32 -33.68 -6.56
N LEU A 199 -12.42 -34.07 -5.91
CA LEU A 199 -13.53 -33.17 -5.58
C LEU A 199 -13.10 -32.09 -4.57
N LEU A 200 -12.36 -32.45 -3.53
CA LEU A 200 -11.82 -31.52 -2.54
C LEU A 200 -10.81 -30.55 -3.17
N TYR A 201 -9.96 -31.04 -4.07
CA TYR A 201 -9.06 -30.20 -4.85
C TYR A 201 -9.86 -29.23 -5.73
N PHE A 202 -10.88 -29.71 -6.44
CA PHE A 202 -11.74 -28.85 -7.26
C PHE A 202 -12.50 -27.82 -6.42
N ILE A 203 -13.05 -28.20 -5.27
CA ILE A 203 -13.71 -27.27 -4.33
C ILE A 203 -12.70 -26.26 -3.78
N SER A 204 -11.50 -26.70 -3.39
CA SER A 204 -10.44 -25.83 -2.91
C SER A 204 -10.00 -24.83 -3.99
N TRP A 205 -9.82 -25.30 -5.23
CA TRP A 205 -9.48 -24.48 -6.38
C TRP A 205 -10.61 -23.50 -6.72
N PHE A 206 -11.85 -23.96 -6.84
CA PHE A 206 -13.01 -23.13 -7.14
C PHE A 206 -13.27 -22.10 -6.03
N SER A 207 -13.11 -22.48 -4.77
CA SER A 207 -13.18 -21.56 -3.63
C SER A 207 -12.06 -20.52 -3.68
N SER A 208 -10.83 -20.94 -4.01
CA SER A 208 -9.65 -20.07 -4.04
C SER A 208 -9.65 -19.10 -5.22
N TYR A 209 -10.19 -19.50 -6.38
CA TYR A 209 -10.13 -18.72 -7.62
C TYR A 209 -11.47 -18.10 -8.02
N GLY A 210 -12.59 -18.84 -7.87
CA GLY A 210 -13.93 -18.40 -8.24
C GLY A 210 -14.45 -17.22 -7.41
N PHE A 211 -13.97 -17.05 -6.18
CA PHE A 211 -14.37 -15.96 -5.28
C PHE A 211 -13.28 -14.92 -5.02
N THR A 212 -12.17 -14.95 -5.78
CA THR A 212 -11.04 -14.00 -5.59
C THR A 212 -11.49 -12.55 -5.59
N LYS A 213 -12.34 -12.15 -6.53
CA LYS A 213 -12.91 -10.79 -6.61
C LYS A 213 -13.69 -10.44 -5.35
N TYR A 214 -14.51 -11.37 -4.86
CA TYR A 214 -15.27 -11.19 -3.61
C TYR A 214 -14.34 -10.99 -2.41
N TRP A 215 -13.31 -11.82 -2.26
CA TRP A 215 -12.44 -11.78 -1.08
C TRP A 215 -11.36 -10.69 -1.12
N LYS A 216 -10.97 -10.21 -2.31
CA LYS A 216 -9.86 -9.26 -2.48
C LYS A 216 -10.31 -7.83 -2.79
N CYS A 217 -11.44 -7.66 -3.48
CA CYS A 217 -11.92 -6.35 -3.90
C CYS A 217 -12.97 -5.86 -2.90
N ILE A 218 -12.52 -5.19 -1.84
CA ILE A 218 -13.37 -4.64 -0.79
C ILE A 218 -13.21 -3.12 -0.75
N LEU A 219 -14.30 -2.40 -0.49
CA LEU A 219 -14.27 -1.00 -0.12
C LEU A 219 -14.47 -0.91 1.39
N MET A 220 -13.60 -0.16 2.05
CA MET A 220 -13.64 0.03 3.51
C MET A 220 -13.85 1.51 3.84
N ARG A 221 -14.66 1.78 4.86
CA ARG A 221 -14.71 3.07 5.54
C ARG A 221 -14.31 2.82 6.98
N ASN A 222 -13.18 3.39 7.39
CA ASN A 222 -12.54 3.06 8.66
C ASN A 222 -12.29 1.54 8.75
N HIS A 223 -12.76 0.87 9.80
CA HIS A 223 -12.56 -0.57 9.99
C HIS A 223 -13.67 -1.44 9.37
N ASP A 224 -14.71 -0.82 8.80
CA ASP A 224 -15.89 -1.54 8.31
C ASP A 224 -15.85 -1.70 6.80
N ILE A 225 -16.25 -2.89 6.32
CA ILE A 225 -16.44 -3.18 4.90
C ILE A 225 -17.79 -2.60 4.49
N THR A 226 -17.78 -1.58 3.63
CA THR A 226 -19.01 -0.95 3.13
C THR A 226 -19.50 -1.56 1.83
N GLU A 227 -18.62 -2.17 1.05
CA GLU A 227 -18.97 -2.80 -0.23
C GLU A 227 -18.08 -4.03 -0.52
N GLN A 228 -18.70 -5.14 -0.92
CA GLN A 228 -18.03 -6.39 -1.27
C GLN A 228 -18.86 -7.23 -2.26
N PRO A 229 -18.38 -7.49 -3.49
CA PRO A 229 -17.16 -6.96 -4.09
C PRO A 229 -17.33 -5.49 -4.49
N MET A 230 -16.25 -4.72 -4.42
CA MET A 230 -16.22 -3.31 -4.87
C MET A 230 -16.71 -3.15 -6.31
N ASN A 231 -17.58 -2.16 -6.55
CA ASN A 231 -18.04 -1.79 -7.89
C ASN A 231 -17.07 -0.77 -8.52
N LEU A 232 -16.33 -1.21 -9.55
CA LEU A 232 -15.31 -0.38 -10.19
C LEU A 232 -15.87 0.84 -10.93
N GLU A 233 -17.10 0.78 -11.43
CA GLU A 233 -17.69 1.89 -12.21
C GLU A 233 -18.05 3.09 -11.33
N LYS A 234 -18.43 2.83 -10.08
CA LYS A 234 -18.83 3.88 -9.12
C LYS A 234 -17.68 4.39 -8.27
N ASN A 235 -16.66 3.55 -8.07
CA ASN A 235 -15.59 3.80 -7.11
C ASN A 235 -14.89 5.16 -7.31
N THR A 236 -14.57 5.54 -8.55
CA THR A 236 -13.91 6.84 -8.83
C THR A 236 -14.78 8.02 -8.39
N PHE A 237 -16.08 7.96 -8.66
CA PHE A 237 -17.03 9.00 -8.28
C PHE A 237 -17.22 9.07 -6.76
N ASP A 238 -17.36 7.91 -6.11
CA ASP A 238 -17.54 7.83 -4.65
C ASP A 238 -16.27 8.31 -3.91
N MET A 239 -15.08 7.95 -4.41
CA MET A 239 -13.80 8.48 -3.91
C MET A 239 -13.73 9.99 -4.04
N LEU A 240 -14.11 10.56 -5.19
CA LEU A 240 -14.10 12.01 -5.39
C LEU A 240 -15.07 12.70 -4.41
N LYS A 241 -16.27 12.14 -4.23
CA LYS A 241 -17.27 12.67 -3.30
C LYS A 241 -16.77 12.65 -1.85
N GLU A 242 -16.12 11.56 -1.42
CA GLU A 242 -15.54 11.45 -0.09
C GLU A 242 -14.40 12.47 0.10
N ALA A 243 -13.52 12.61 -0.89
CA ALA A 243 -12.42 13.57 -0.85
C ALA A 243 -12.91 15.02 -0.73
N VAL A 244 -13.92 15.41 -1.51
CA VAL A 244 -14.55 16.73 -1.42
C VAL A 244 -15.19 16.94 -0.04
N SER A 245 -15.94 15.95 0.45
CA SER A 245 -16.56 16.04 1.79
C SER A 245 -15.53 16.21 2.91
N LEU A 246 -14.35 15.61 2.79
CA LEU A 246 -13.27 15.77 3.77
C LEU A 246 -12.59 17.14 3.71
N ILE A 247 -12.55 17.78 2.54
CA ILE A 247 -11.97 19.12 2.36
C ILE A 247 -12.89 20.21 2.90
N GLU A 248 -14.22 20.00 2.77
CA GLU A 248 -15.26 20.94 3.20
C GLU A 248 -15.52 20.95 4.70
N ARG A 249 -15.14 19.87 5.42
CA ARG A 249 -15.18 19.80 6.89
C ARG A 249 -14.09 20.64 7.54
#